data_AF-A0A521DNJ8-F1
#
_entry.id   AF-A0A521DNJ8-F1
#
_cell.length_a   1.000
_cell.length_b   1.000
_cell.length_c   1.000
_cell.angle_alpha   90.00
_cell.angle_beta   90.00
_cell.angle_gamma   90.00
#
_symmetry.space_group_name_H-M   'P 1'
#
loop_
_entity.id
_entity.type
_entity.pdbx_description
1 polymer ?
#
loop_
_entity_poly.entity_id
_entity_poly.type
_entity_poly.pdbx_seq_one_letter_code
_entity_poly.pdbx_strand_id
1 'polypeptide(L)'
;MKCLFCKQTSEHSTSEEHTVPESVGNKSHILAKGVVCDKCNNYIATKIEKTALETPFFKDLRFRNNIESKKGKTFRENNILSVVSSSTDSF
;
A
#
# COMPACT_ATOMS: atom_id res chain seq x y z
N MET A 1 -12.70 -21.08 -7.38
CA MET A 1 -11.46 -20.83 -6.60
C MET A 1 -11.81 -20.46 -5.15
N LYS A 2 -10.87 -20.59 -4.21
CA LYS A 2 -11.06 -20.18 -2.80
C LYS A 2 -10.19 -18.97 -2.46
N CYS A 3 -10.79 -17.95 -1.86
CA CYS A 3 -10.09 -16.75 -1.39
C CYS A 3 -9.00 -17.10 -0.37
N LEU A 4 -7.82 -16.48 -0.49
CA LEU A 4 -6.70 -16.71 0.43
C LEU A 4 -7.04 -16.36 1.90
N PHE A 5 -7.84 -15.32 2.13
CA PHE A 5 -8.15 -14.82 3.47
C PHE A 5 -9.37 -15.48 4.10
N CYS A 6 -10.54 -15.38 3.47
CA CYS A 6 -11.79 -15.90 4.05
C CYS A 6 -12.11 -17.35 3.67
N LYS A 7 -11.33 -17.97 2.77
CA LYS A 7 -11.51 -19.33 2.24
C LYS A 7 -12.84 -19.61 1.52
N GLN A 8 -13.69 -18.59 1.35
CA GLN A 8 -14.94 -18.66 0.59
C GLN A 8 -14.68 -18.64 -0.93
N THR A 9 -15.69 -19.03 -1.70
CA THR A 9 -15.65 -18.99 -3.17
C THR A 9 -15.38 -17.58 -3.68
N SER A 10 -14.47 -17.48 -4.64
CA SER A 10 -14.03 -16.23 -5.28
C SER A 10 -14.30 -16.21 -6.80
N GLU A 11 -15.18 -17.09 -7.29
CA GLU A 11 -15.43 -17.32 -8.72
C GLU A 11 -15.97 -16.10 -9.48
N HIS A 12 -16.62 -15.18 -8.77
CA HIS A 12 -17.15 -13.95 -9.35
C HIS A 12 -16.29 -12.72 -9.05
N SER A 13 -15.11 -12.89 -8.45
CA SER A 13 -14.24 -11.77 -8.13
C SER A 13 -13.61 -11.20 -9.39
N THR A 14 -13.81 -9.90 -9.60
CA THR A 14 -13.35 -9.20 -10.81
C THR A 14 -12.20 -8.24 -10.53
N SER A 15 -11.95 -7.93 -9.25
CA SER A 15 -10.93 -6.99 -8.83
C SER A 15 -9.52 -7.48 -9.17
N GLU A 16 -8.68 -6.54 -9.59
CA GLU A 16 -7.23 -6.74 -9.69
C GLU A 16 -6.58 -6.33 -8.37
N GLU A 17 -5.89 -7.27 -7.75
CA GLU A 17 -5.21 -7.06 -6.47
C GLU A 17 -3.71 -7.10 -6.68
N HIS A 18 -2.99 -6.25 -5.96
CA HIS A 18 -1.54 -6.16 -6.04
C HIS A 18 -0.95 -6.73 -4.76
N THR A 19 0.12 -7.54 -4.86
CA THR A 19 0.78 -8.12 -3.67
C THR A 19 1.35 -7.04 -2.77
N VAL A 20 1.86 -5.98 -3.37
CA VAL A 20 2.20 -4.71 -2.71
C VAL A 20 1.30 -3.64 -3.31
N PRO A 21 0.71 -2.74 -2.51
CA PRO A 21 -0.19 -1.73 -3.03
C PRO A 21 0.48 -0.84 -4.07
N GLU A 22 -0.25 -0.45 -5.11
CA GLU A 22 0.20 0.53 -6.12
C GLU A 22 0.62 1.86 -5.48
N SER A 23 -0.03 2.21 -4.37
CA SER A 23 0.30 3.34 -3.52
C SER A 23 1.73 3.32 -2.98
N VAL A 24 2.38 2.16 -2.89
CA VAL A 24 3.79 1.98 -2.48
C VAL A 24 4.71 1.83 -3.69
N GLY A 25 4.19 2.02 -4.91
CA GLY A 25 4.98 2.04 -6.15
C GLY A 25 4.95 0.74 -6.95
N ASN A 26 4.22 -0.29 -6.51
CA ASN A 26 4.12 -1.54 -7.26
C ASN A 26 3.08 -1.45 -8.39
N LYS A 27 3.55 -1.40 -9.64
CA LYS A 27 2.70 -1.38 -10.85
C LYS A 27 2.73 -2.69 -11.64
N SER A 28 3.54 -3.67 -11.23
CA SER A 28 3.87 -4.83 -12.06
C SER A 28 3.48 -6.16 -11.43
N HIS A 29 3.46 -6.25 -10.09
CA HIS A 29 3.11 -7.48 -9.38
C HIS A 29 1.63 -7.51 -9.04
N ILE A 30 0.85 -8.04 -9.98
CA ILE A 30 -0.60 -8.22 -9.89
C ILE A 30 -0.90 -9.69 -9.62
N LEU A 31 -1.81 -9.95 -8.67
CA LEU A 31 -2.32 -11.28 -8.37
C LEU A 31 -3.35 -11.71 -9.41
N ALA A 32 -3.40 -13.01 -9.71
CA ALA A 32 -4.43 -13.56 -10.58
C ALA A 32 -5.83 -13.31 -9.98
N LYS A 33 -6.81 -13.01 -10.86
CA LYS A 33 -8.20 -12.77 -10.45
C LYS A 33 -8.74 -13.98 -9.69
N GLY A 34 -9.46 -13.70 -8.61
CA GLY A 34 -10.03 -14.75 -7.74
C GLY A 34 -9.06 -15.37 -6.72
N VAL A 35 -7.78 -14.96 -6.64
CA VAL A 35 -6.91 -15.35 -5.51
C VAL A 35 -7.43 -14.77 -4.19
N VAL A 36 -7.94 -13.54 -4.25
CA VAL A 36 -8.62 -12.85 -3.15
C VAL A 36 -9.98 -12.41 -3.66
N CYS A 37 -11.03 -12.53 -2.83
CA CYS A 37 -12.36 -12.07 -3.21
C CYS A 37 -12.52 -10.56 -2.99
N ASP A 38 -13.44 -9.94 -3.74
CA ASP A 38 -13.68 -8.49 -3.70
C ASP A 38 -13.97 -7.95 -2.28
N LYS A 39 -14.65 -8.76 -1.44
CA LYS A 39 -14.91 -8.41 -0.03
C LYS A 39 -13.62 -8.27 0.78
N CYS A 40 -12.71 -9.23 0.65
CA CYS A 40 -11.44 -9.21 1.37
C CYS A 40 -10.51 -8.13 0.81
N ASN A 41 -10.43 -8.00 -0.51
CA ASN A 41 -9.67 -6.94 -1.17
C ASN A 41 -10.08 -5.55 -0.66
N ASN A 42 -11.40 -5.27 -0.68
CA ASN A 42 -11.93 -4.00 -0.19
C ASN A 42 -11.66 -3.78 1.31
N TYR A 43 -11.73 -4.84 2.12
CA TYR A 43 -11.39 -4.74 3.55
C TYR A 43 -9.93 -4.35 3.76
N ILE A 44 -9.00 -5.00 3.06
CA ILE A 44 -7.56 -4.72 3.16
C ILE A 44 -7.28 -3.28 2.72
N ALA A 45 -7.80 -2.87 1.56
CA ALA A 45 -7.63 -1.52 1.03
C ALA A 45 -8.15 -0.43 1.99
N THR A 46 -9.32 -0.65 2.61
CA THR A 46 -9.98 0.38 3.43
C THR A 46 -9.57 0.40 4.89
N LYS A 47 -9.25 -0.77 5.48
CA LYS A 47 -8.99 -0.91 6.93
C LYS A 47 -7.53 -1.14 7.29
N ILE A 48 -6.73 -1.67 6.38
CA ILE A 48 -5.34 -2.03 6.65
C ILE A 48 -4.40 -1.10 5.88
N GLU A 49 -4.47 -1.12 4.55
CA GLU A 49 -3.58 -0.34 3.70
C GLU A 49 -3.74 1.15 3.94
N LYS A 50 -4.98 1.65 4.00
CA LYS A 50 -5.23 3.07 4.29
C LYS A 50 -4.52 3.51 5.58
N THR A 51 -4.69 2.75 6.66
CA THR A 51 -4.09 3.06 7.96
C THR A 51 -2.56 2.95 7.92
N ALA A 52 -2.00 1.94 7.24
CA ALA A 52 -0.56 1.79 7.07
C ALA A 52 0.05 2.97 6.30
N LEU A 53 -0.58 3.39 5.20
CA LEU A 53 -0.12 4.48 4.35
C LEU A 53 -0.21 5.86 5.03
N GLU A 54 -0.97 5.99 6.11
CA GLU A 54 -1.06 7.20 6.92
C GLU A 54 0.08 7.34 7.94
N THR A 55 0.84 6.26 8.19
CA THR A 55 1.99 6.28 9.11
C THR A 55 3.15 7.14 8.56
N PRO A 56 4.00 7.72 9.44
CA PRO A 56 5.15 8.52 9.01
C PRO A 56 6.12 7.76 8.10
N PHE A 57 6.35 6.47 8.39
CA PHE A 57 7.23 5.61 7.60
C PHE A 57 6.80 5.52 6.14
N PHE A 58 5.53 5.20 5.87
CA PHE A 58 5.05 5.08 4.50
C PHE A 58 4.93 6.43 3.79
N LYS A 59 4.69 7.52 4.51
CA LYS A 59 4.70 8.88 3.95
C LYS A 59 6.11 9.26 3.47
N ASP A 60 7.12 9.05 4.33
CA ASP A 60 8.53 9.27 3.99
C ASP A 60 8.99 8.39 2.82
N LEU A 61 8.65 7.09 2.86
CA LEU A 61 8.97 6.17 1.76
C LEU A 61 8.41 6.67 0.42
N ARG A 62 7.14 7.11 0.39
CA ARG A 62 6.48 7.61 -0.81
C ARG A 62 7.09 8.91 -1.30
N PHE A 63 7.48 9.79 -0.37
CA PHE A 63 8.16 11.03 -0.70
C PHE A 63 9.55 10.77 -1.30
N ARG A 64 10.41 10.00 -0.62
CA ARG A 64 11.78 9.67 -1.09
C ARG A 64 11.82 8.98 -2.44
N ASN A 65 10.81 8.17 -2.75
CA ASN A 65 10.72 7.46 -4.02
C ASN A 65 9.90 8.20 -5.08
N ASN A 66 9.49 9.45 -4.84
CA ASN A 66 8.63 10.24 -5.73
C ASN A 66 7.39 9.47 -6.20
N ILE A 67 6.78 8.67 -5.32
CA ILE A 67 5.61 7.87 -5.65
C ILE A 67 4.40 8.79 -5.75
N GLU A 68 3.90 8.95 -6.97
CA GLU A 68 2.72 9.74 -7.26
C GLU A 68 1.44 9.07 -6.73
N SER A 69 0.46 9.90 -6.37
CA SER A 69 -0.91 9.41 -6.22
C SER A 69 -1.49 8.98 -7.57
N LYS A 70 -2.55 8.17 -7.56
CA LYS A 70 -3.31 7.80 -8.78
C LYS A 70 -3.80 9.00 -9.61
N LYS A 71 -3.82 10.21 -9.03
CA LYS A 71 -4.19 11.47 -9.72
C LYS A 71 -2.98 12.28 -10.19
N GLY A 72 -1.78 11.68 -10.23
CA GLY A 72 -0.54 12.35 -10.66
C GLY A 72 -0.06 13.45 -9.70
N LYS A 73 -0.60 13.52 -8.47
CA LYS A 73 -0.11 14.48 -7.47
C LYS A 73 1.05 13.85 -6.71
N THR A 74 2.20 14.50 -6.75
CA THR A 74 3.31 14.23 -5.83
C THR A 74 2.93 14.68 -4.42
N PHE A 75 3.30 13.88 -3.42
CA PHE A 75 3.04 14.23 -2.03
C PHE A 75 3.93 15.43 -1.67
N ARG A 76 3.32 16.61 -1.47
CA ARG A 76 4.03 17.78 -0.96
C ARG A 76 4.30 17.54 0.52
N GLU A 77 5.57 17.35 0.84
CA GLU A 77 6.08 17.21 2.19
C GLU A 77 5.91 18.54 2.95
N ASN A 78 4.76 18.74 3.57
CA ASN A 78 4.63 19.77 4.60
C ASN A 78 5.06 19.13 5.92
N ASN A 79 6.36 19.23 6.23
CA ASN A 79 6.99 19.06 7.54
C ASN A 79 6.90 17.67 8.22
N ILE A 80 7.76 16.70 7.86
CA ILE A 80 8.24 15.66 8.80
C ILE A 80 9.69 15.28 8.47
N LEU A 81 10.62 16.23 8.58
CA LEU A 81 12.05 15.93 8.67
C LEU A 81 12.59 16.52 9.96
N SER A 82 12.30 15.87 11.10
CA SER A 82 12.90 16.21 12.39
C SER A 82 13.22 15.02 13.30
N VAL A 83 13.12 13.77 12.83
CA VAL A 83 13.41 12.59 13.68
C VAL A 83 14.74 11.88 13.30
N VAL A 84 15.42 12.29 12.22
CA VAL A 84 16.72 11.69 11.83
C VAL A 84 17.83 12.74 11.87
N SER A 85 18.04 13.35 13.04
CA SER A 85 19.23 14.17 13.30
C SER A 85 19.73 14.03 14.75
N SER A 86 19.64 12.84 15.34
CA SER A 86 20.21 12.59 16.67
C SER A 86 20.49 11.10 16.92
N SER A 87 21.37 10.54 16.11
CA SER A 87 22.26 9.45 16.50
C SER A 87 23.24 9.21 15.35
N THR A 88 24.11 10.21 15.13
CA THR A 88 25.45 9.91 14.65
C THR A 88 26.11 9.11 15.77
N ASP A 89 26.24 7.80 15.56
CA ASP A 89 27.16 6.99 16.34
C ASP A 89 28.55 7.60 16.15
N SER A 90 29.05 8.17 17.23
CA SER A 90 30.41 8.67 17.38
C SER A 90 30.83 8.25 18.77
N PHE A 91 31.34 7.01 18.90
CA PHE A 91 32.42 6.57 19.77
C PHE A 91 32.81 5.14 19.41
#